data_AF-A0A810PW63-F1
#
_entry.id   AF-A0A810PW63-F1
#
_cell.length_a   1.000
_cell.length_b   1.000
_cell.length_c   1.000
_cell.angle_alpha   90.00
_cell.angle_beta   90.00
_cell.angle_gamma   90.00
#
_symmetry.space_group_name_H-M   'P 1'
#
loop_
_entity.id
_entity.type
_entity.pdbx_description
1 polymer ?
#
loop_
_entity_poly.entity_id
_entity_poly.type
_entity_poly.pdbx_seq_one_letter_code
_entity_poly.pdbx_strand_id
1 'polypeptide(L)'
;MELLTVLAGISSCVTGIGAALILLLRPVREALTGTKHLREGQKCLLRSNMLHTYYKNREHSAIRQYEYENFLLEYRAYKALRGNSFIDRIYQEVKTWDIIS
;
A
#
# COMPACT_ATOMS: atom_id res chain seq x y z
N MET A 1 -24.96 -12.89 45.54
CA MET A 1 -23.64 -13.14 44.94
C MET A 1 -23.76 -13.91 43.64
N GLU A 2 -24.49 -15.04 43.62
CA GLU A 2 -24.72 -15.87 42.40
C GLU A 2 -25.36 -15.15 41.19
N LEU A 3 -26.33 -14.26 41.41
CA LEU A 3 -26.98 -13.56 40.29
C LEU A 3 -26.01 -12.60 39.55
N LEU A 4 -25.11 -11.96 40.30
CA LEU A 4 -24.13 -11.03 39.76
C LEU A 4 -23.04 -11.74 38.94
N THR A 5 -22.63 -12.94 39.36
CA THR A 5 -21.64 -13.76 38.63
C THR A 5 -22.23 -14.30 37.33
N VAL A 6 -23.50 -14.72 37.33
CA VAL A 6 -24.22 -15.15 36.12
C VAL A 6 -24.39 -14.00 35.11
N LEU A 7 -24.79 -12.81 35.58
CA LEU A 7 -24.93 -11.63 34.71
C LEU A 7 -23.58 -11.19 34.11
N ALA A 8 -22.50 -11.21 34.90
CA ALA A 8 -21.15 -10.90 34.43
C ALA A 8 -20.67 -11.91 33.37
N GLY A 9 -20.96 -13.20 33.57
CA GLY A 9 -20.66 -14.26 32.61
C GLY A 9 -21.34 -14.03 31.26
N ILE A 10 -22.65 -13.76 31.26
CA ILE A 10 -23.41 -13.49 30.02
C ILE A 10 -22.87 -12.24 29.31
N SER A 11 -22.58 -11.17 30.05
CA SER A 11 -22.01 -9.94 29.48
C SER A 11 -20.68 -10.21 28.78
N SER A 12 -19.77 -10.98 29.41
CA SER A 12 -18.47 -11.31 28.83
C SER A 12 -18.60 -12.13 27.54
N CYS A 13 -19.53 -13.09 27.49
CA CYS A 13 -19.81 -13.90 26.31
C CYS A 13 -20.36 -13.04 25.16
N VAL A 14 -21.31 -12.15 25.44
CA VAL A 14 -21.89 -11.24 24.44
C VAL A 14 -20.82 -10.31 23.86
N THR A 15 -19.95 -9.74 24.71
CA THR A 15 -18.83 -8.89 24.25
C THR A 15 -17.82 -9.69 23.44
N GLY A 16 -17.47 -10.92 23.83
CA GLY A 16 -16.56 -11.79 23.09
C GLY A 16 -17.09 -12.16 21.71
N ILE A 17 -18.36 -12.55 21.62
CA ILE A 17 -19.03 -12.89 20.34
C ILE A 17 -19.13 -11.65 19.45
N GLY A 18 -19.48 -10.49 20.02
CA GLY A 18 -19.54 -9.23 19.30
C GLY A 18 -18.17 -8.83 18.72
N ALA A 19 -17.10 -8.93 19.51
CA ALA A 19 -15.75 -8.63 19.06
C ALA A 19 -15.28 -9.58 17.93
N ALA A 20 -15.57 -10.88 18.05
CA ALA A 20 -15.26 -11.87 17.01
C ALA A 20 -16.01 -11.58 15.70
N LEU A 21 -17.29 -11.22 15.77
CA LEU A 21 -18.09 -10.82 14.60
C LEU A 21 -17.52 -9.57 13.91
N ILE A 22 -17.11 -8.55 14.67
CA ILE A 22 -16.49 -7.34 14.11
C ILE A 22 -15.17 -7.66 13.39
N LEU A 23 -14.36 -8.55 13.96
CA LEU A 23 -13.12 -9.01 13.33
C LEU A 23 -13.37 -9.77 12.03
N LEU A 24 -14.44 -10.59 11.97
CA LEU A 24 -14.83 -11.31 10.75
C LEU A 24 -15.46 -10.40 9.68
N LEU A 25 -16.13 -9.32 10.09
CA LEU A 25 -16.72 -8.35 9.15
C LEU A 25 -15.69 -7.42 8.50
N ARG A 26 -14.50 -7.23 9.09
CA ARG A 26 -13.40 -6.43 8.50
C ARG A 26 -12.92 -6.95 7.13
N PRO A 27 -12.51 -8.22 6.97
CA PRO A 27 -12.07 -8.74 5.67
C PRO A 27 -13.20 -8.73 4.63
N VAL A 28 -14.46 -8.91 5.08
CA VAL A 28 -15.64 -8.84 4.21
C VAL A 28 -15.93 -7.40 3.76
N ARG A 29 -15.78 -6.41 4.65
CA ARG A 29 -15.87 -4.99 4.28
C ARG A 29 -14.78 -4.60 3.29
N GLU A 30 -13.54 -5.03 3.50
CA GLU A 30 -12.44 -4.75 2.55
C GLU A 30 -12.67 -5.40 1.18
N ALA A 31 -13.27 -6.59 1.16
CA ALA A 31 -13.67 -7.27 -0.08
C ALA A 31 -14.85 -6.59 -0.79
N LEU A 32 -15.83 -6.05 -0.05
CA LEU A 32 -17.04 -5.41 -0.59
C LEU A 32 -16.87 -3.92 -0.95
N THR A 33 -15.96 -3.19 -0.31
CA THR A 33 -15.82 -1.72 -0.43
C THR A 33 -15.27 -1.21 -1.77
N GLY A 34 -15.15 -2.06 -2.80
CA GLY A 34 -14.82 -1.59 -4.15
C GLY A 34 -13.42 -0.97 -4.28
N THR A 35 -12.54 -1.20 -3.31
CA THR A 35 -11.17 -0.66 -3.27
C THR A 35 -10.30 -1.14 -4.42
N LYS A 36 -10.75 -2.14 -5.20
CA LYS A 36 -10.06 -2.58 -6.42
C LYS A 36 -9.83 -1.44 -7.40
N HIS A 37 -10.85 -0.64 -7.71
CA HIS A 37 -10.70 0.48 -8.65
C HIS A 37 -9.78 1.58 -8.10
N LEU A 38 -9.86 1.85 -6.79
CA LEU A 38 -8.94 2.77 -6.12
C LEU A 38 -7.50 2.26 -6.16
N ARG A 39 -7.28 0.97 -5.94
CA ARG A 39 -5.96 0.34 -5.99
C ARG A 39 -5.36 0.36 -7.39
N GLU A 40 -6.17 0.09 -8.42
CA GLU A 40 -5.74 0.21 -9.81
C GLU A 40 -5.49 1.68 -10.20
N GLY A 41 -6.29 2.62 -9.70
CA GLY A 41 -6.06 4.06 -9.85
C GLY A 41 -4.74 4.51 -9.20
N GLN A 42 -4.47 4.08 -7.98
CA GLN A 42 -3.19 4.32 -7.28
C GLN A 42 -2.02 3.71 -8.04
N LYS A 43 -2.16 2.49 -8.56
CA LYS A 43 -1.15 1.84 -9.39
C LYS A 43 -0.88 2.66 -10.66
N CYS A 44 -1.93 3.16 -11.31
CA CYS A 44 -1.81 4.03 -12.48
C CYS A 44 -1.04 5.33 -12.16
N LEU A 45 -1.40 5.99 -11.04
CA LEU A 45 -0.76 7.23 -10.61
C LEU A 45 0.73 7.03 -10.27
N LEU A 46 1.07 5.99 -9.50
CA LEU A 46 2.45 5.66 -9.18
C LEU A 46 3.28 5.39 -10.43
N ARG A 47 2.71 4.65 -11.40
CA ARG A 47 3.37 4.41 -12.69
C ARG A 47 3.63 5.73 -13.42
N SER A 48 2.65 6.63 -13.45
CA SER A 48 2.78 7.93 -14.11
C SER A 48 3.88 8.78 -13.49
N ASN A 49 3.93 8.86 -12.16
CA ASN A 49 4.94 9.65 -11.44
C ASN A 49 6.36 9.11 -11.68
N MET A 50 6.56 7.80 -11.54
CA MET A 50 7.86 7.18 -11.81
C MET A 50 8.30 7.42 -13.25
N LEU A 51 7.39 7.29 -14.22
CA LEU A 51 7.71 7.57 -15.63
C LEU A 51 8.05 9.02 -15.88
N HIS A 52 7.33 9.95 -15.23
CA HIS A 52 7.63 11.37 -15.33
C HIS A 52 9.04 11.68 -14.82
N THR A 53 9.39 11.19 -13.63
CA THR A 53 10.74 11.33 -13.06
C THR A 53 11.80 10.69 -13.93
N TYR A 54 11.52 9.51 -14.50
CA TYR A 54 12.44 8.83 -15.41
C TYR A 54 12.68 9.66 -16.67
N TYR A 55 11.64 9.97 -17.45
CA TYR A 55 11.84 10.68 -18.73
C TYR A 55 12.40 12.09 -18.56
N LYS A 56 12.11 12.77 -17.44
CA LYS A 56 12.70 14.07 -17.11
C LYS A 56 14.23 14.03 -16.97
N ASN A 57 14.76 12.95 -16.41
CA ASN A 57 16.17 12.84 -16.04
C ASN A 57 16.97 11.89 -16.96
N ARG A 58 16.28 11.17 -17.86
CA ARG A 58 16.86 10.14 -18.73
C ARG A 58 17.99 10.65 -19.62
N GLU A 59 17.87 11.85 -20.19
CA GLU A 59 18.89 12.39 -21.09
C GLU A 59 20.23 12.63 -20.39
N HIS A 60 20.19 13.09 -19.14
CA HIS A 60 21.38 13.36 -18.34
C HIS A 60 21.89 12.14 -17.58
N SER A 61 21.08 11.07 -17.47
CA SER A 61 21.39 9.88 -16.65
C SER A 61 21.83 10.25 -15.23
N ALA A 62 21.23 11.30 -14.69
CA ALA A 62 21.53 11.82 -13.37
C ALA A 62 20.24 12.25 -12.68
N ILE A 63 20.11 11.96 -11.40
CA ILE A 63 18.89 12.20 -10.61
C ILE A 63 19.26 12.85 -9.29
N ARG A 64 18.45 13.81 -8.83
CA ARG A 64 18.67 14.42 -7.52
C ARG A 64 18.35 13.44 -6.40
N GLN A 65 19.06 13.54 -5.28
CA GLN A 65 18.90 12.61 -4.16
C GLN A 65 17.44 12.48 -3.70
N TYR A 66 16.73 13.61 -3.52
CA TYR A 66 15.33 13.57 -3.10
C TYR A 66 14.40 12.95 -4.18
N GLU A 67 14.70 13.13 -5.47
CA GLU A 67 13.94 12.52 -6.57
C GLU A 67 14.17 11.01 -6.60
N TYR A 68 15.39 10.57 -6.33
CA TYR A 68 15.74 9.15 -6.23
C TYR A 68 15.08 8.48 -5.02
N GLU A 69 15.13 9.12 -3.85
CA GLU A 69 14.46 8.62 -2.64
C GLU A 69 12.95 8.51 -2.85
N ASN A 70 12.32 9.53 -3.46
CA ASN A 70 10.90 9.48 -3.80
C ASN A 70 10.59 8.35 -4.79
N PHE A 71 11.41 8.19 -5.84
CA PHE A 71 11.26 7.11 -6.82
C PHE A 71 11.33 5.73 -6.14
N LEU A 72 12.24 5.53 -5.18
CA LEU A 72 12.37 4.28 -4.43
C LEU A 72 11.11 3.96 -3.61
N LEU A 73 10.50 4.97 -2.97
CA LEU A 73 9.26 4.80 -2.21
C LEU A 73 8.09 4.47 -3.14
N GLU A 74 7.96 5.19 -4.25
CA GLU A 74 6.95 4.94 -5.28
C GLU A 74 7.08 3.52 -5.86
N TYR A 75 8.30 3.07 -6.15
CA TYR A 75 8.58 1.73 -6.64
C TYR A 75 8.14 0.65 -5.64
N ARG A 76 8.51 0.79 -4.36
CA ARG A 76 8.11 -0.16 -3.30
C ARG A 76 6.59 -0.24 -3.17
N ALA A 77 5.90 0.91 -3.17
CA ALA A 77 4.45 0.97 -3.15
C ALA A 77 3.85 0.29 -4.39
N TYR A 78 4.39 0.58 -5.58
CA TYR A 78 3.93 0.00 -6.85
C TYR A 78 4.05 -1.54 -6.87
N LYS A 79 5.16 -2.09 -6.34
CA LYS A 79 5.34 -3.55 -6.20
C LYS A 79 4.38 -4.15 -5.18
N ALA A 80 4.11 -3.48 -4.06
CA ALA A 80 3.09 -3.92 -3.10
C ALA A 80 1.68 -3.97 -3.73
N LEU A 81 1.42 -3.14 -4.75
CA LEU A 81 0.19 -3.18 -5.54
C LEU A 81 0.19 -4.22 -6.66
N ARG A 82 1.21 -5.10 -6.76
CA ARG A 82 1.40 -6.07 -7.85
C ARG A 82 1.53 -5.39 -9.23
N GLY A 83 2.31 -4.32 -9.29
CA GLY A 83 2.67 -3.64 -10.53
C GLY A 83 3.49 -4.50 -11.51
N ASN A 84 3.47 -4.15 -12.79
CA ASN A 84 4.09 -4.95 -13.86
C ASN A 84 5.62 -4.81 -13.93
N SER A 85 6.25 -5.72 -14.68
CA SER A 85 7.72 -5.82 -14.82
C SER A 85 8.36 -4.71 -15.66
N PHE A 86 7.58 -3.88 -16.34
CA PHE A 86 8.12 -2.75 -17.10
C PHE A 86 8.80 -1.73 -16.19
N ILE A 87 8.18 -1.43 -15.04
CA ILE A 87 8.78 -0.53 -14.04
C ILE A 87 10.04 -1.15 -13.43
N ASP A 88 10.14 -2.47 -13.33
CA ASP A 88 11.35 -3.13 -12.83
C ASP A 88 12.55 -2.82 -13.74
N ARG A 89 12.36 -2.77 -15.06
CA ARG A 89 13.42 -2.39 -16.01
C ARG A 89 13.87 -0.95 -15.81
N ILE A 90 12.92 -0.03 -15.69
CA ILE A 90 13.20 1.39 -15.43
C ILE A 90 13.93 1.54 -14.11
N TYR A 91 13.51 0.81 -13.07
CA TYR A 91 14.17 0.82 -11.78
C TYR A 91 15.64 0.39 -11.90
N GLN A 92 15.95 -0.66 -12.66
CA GLN A 92 17.35 -1.07 -12.88
C GLN A 92 18.15 0.01 -13.62
N GLU A 93 17.56 0.71 -14.59
CA GLU A 93 18.22 1.81 -15.30
C GLU A 93 18.47 3.02 -14.39
N VAL A 94 17.47 3.44 -13.60
CA VAL A 94 17.62 4.57 -12.66
C VAL A 94 18.69 4.28 -11.61
N LYS A 95 18.91 3.02 -11.23
CA LYS A 95 20.00 2.64 -10.29
C LYS A 95 21.40 2.85 -10.85
N THR A 96 21.56 2.95 -12.17
CA THR A 96 22.87 3.21 -12.80
C THR A 96 23.14 4.70 -13.00
N TRP A 97 22.20 5.57 -12.61
CA TRP A 97 22.33 7.02 -12.78
C TRP A 97 23.16 7.64 -11.67
N ASP A 98 23.79 8.77 -11.99
CA ASP A 98 24.53 9.56 -11.02
C ASP A 98 23.58 10.29 -10.07
N ILE A 99 23.80 10.16 -8.76
CA ILE A 99 22.99 10.83 -7.73
C ILE A 99 23.61 12.18 -7.41
N ILE A 100 22.89 13.24 -7.74
CA ILE A 100 23.30 14.62 -7.48
C ILE A 100 22.68 15.07 -6.15
N SER A 101 23.49 15.64 -5.27
CA SER A 101 23.01 16.20 -3.99
C SER A 101 22.20 17.47 -4.17
#